data_AF-A0A7S3YMD1-F1
#
_entry.id   AF-A0A7S3YMD1-F1
#
_cell.length_a   1.000
_cell.length_b   1.000
_cell.length_c   1.000
_cell.angle_alpha   90.00
_cell.angle_beta   90.00
_cell.angle_gamma   90.00
#
_symmetry.space_group_name_H-M   'P 1'
#
loop_
_entity.id
_entity.type
_entity.pdbx_description
1 polymer ?
#
loop_
_entity_poly.entity_id
_entity_poly.type
_entity_poly.pdbx_seq_one_letter_code
_entity_poly.pdbx_strand_id
1 'polypeptide(L)'
;KPASHDYQTLASIKELSLVQTEKPEKMRFDLYCVVVSFDRPQPTNGTHWKTSCKVVDPSHPYPRHFEAVTLNLFGDVDALPPLSSVGDVLKCHRLTAQIYQGRCQLAGNGKFSRYYHFPLGARWREEE
;
A
#
# COMPACT_ATOMS: atom_id res chain seq x y z
N LYS A 1 -8.88 11.54 21.91
CA LYS A 1 -7.47 11.44 21.46
C LYS A 1 -7.46 10.69 20.14
N PRO A 2 -6.96 11.24 19.02
CA PRO A 2 -6.77 10.43 17.81
C PRO A 2 -5.80 9.29 18.15
N ALA A 3 -6.10 8.07 17.68
CA ALA A 3 -5.18 6.94 17.81
C ALA A 3 -3.87 7.31 17.10
N SER A 4 -2.73 7.20 17.77
CA SER A 4 -1.44 7.38 17.11
C SER A 4 -1.23 6.21 16.16
N HIS A 5 -1.47 6.43 14.88
CA HIS A 5 -1.06 5.50 13.83
C HIS A 5 0.46 5.56 13.73
N ASP A 6 1.13 4.43 13.98
CA ASP A 6 2.57 4.30 13.84
C ASP A 6 2.89 3.85 12.41
N TYR A 7 3.28 4.78 11.56
CA TYR A 7 3.57 4.50 10.15
C TYR A 7 4.95 3.89 10.04
N GLN A 8 5.00 2.72 9.39
CA GLN A 8 6.24 1.99 9.18
C GLN A 8 6.78 2.26 7.78
N THR A 9 8.11 2.20 7.66
CA THR A 9 8.78 2.24 6.36
C THR A 9 8.64 0.89 5.64
N LEU A 10 8.76 0.88 4.32
CA LEU A 10 8.79 -0.36 3.55
C LEU A 10 9.93 -1.28 3.98
N ALA A 11 11.08 -0.73 4.41
CA ALA A 11 12.21 -1.53 4.87
C ALA A 11 11.88 -2.26 6.16
N SER A 12 11.29 -1.56 7.14
CA SER A 12 10.84 -2.15 8.39
C SER A 12 9.79 -3.23 8.16
N ILE A 13 8.81 -2.99 7.28
CA ILE A 13 7.78 -3.98 6.96
C ILE A 13 8.40 -5.22 6.31
N LYS A 14 9.37 -5.04 5.40
CA LYS A 14 10.10 -6.15 4.76
C LYS A 14 10.81 -7.02 5.81
N GLU A 15 11.57 -6.40 6.71
CA GLU A 15 12.29 -7.11 7.78
C GLU A 15 11.33 -7.89 8.69
N LEU A 16 10.26 -7.24 9.16
CA LEU A 16 9.26 -7.87 10.03
C LEU A 16 8.53 -9.03 9.33
N SER A 17 8.31 -8.91 8.02
CA SER A 17 7.69 -9.97 7.21
C SER A 17 8.57 -11.21 7.02
N LEU A 18 9.90 -11.05 7.07
CA LEU A 18 10.85 -12.16 6.92
C LEU A 18 11.00 -12.97 8.22
N VAL A 19 10.82 -12.33 9.37
CA VAL A 19 10.93 -12.97 10.69
C VAL A 19 9.69 -13.81 11.03
N GLN A 20 8.54 -13.54 10.40
CA GLN A 20 7.30 -14.24 10.68
C GLN A 20 7.02 -15.36 9.68
N THR A 21 7.45 -16.58 10.02
CA THR A 21 7.16 -17.80 9.25
C THR A 21 5.91 -18.55 9.72
N GLU A 22 5.31 -18.20 10.88
CA GLU A 22 4.32 -19.10 11.51
C GLU A 22 2.86 -18.63 11.55
N LYS A 23 2.49 -17.34 11.57
CA LYS A 23 1.08 -16.87 11.47
C LYS A 23 0.94 -15.45 10.89
N PRO A 24 0.69 -15.27 9.58
CA PRO A 24 0.66 -13.96 8.92
C PRO A 24 -0.54 -13.05 9.25
N GLU A 25 -1.58 -13.56 9.94
CA GLU A 25 -2.87 -12.86 10.05
C GLU A 25 -2.93 -11.71 11.08
N LYS A 26 -1.94 -11.55 11.96
CA LYS A 26 -2.07 -10.62 13.09
C LYS A 26 -1.43 -9.24 12.91
N MET A 27 -0.39 -9.11 12.08
CA MET A 27 0.33 -7.84 11.99
C MET A 27 -0.28 -6.94 10.93
N ARG A 28 -0.62 -5.71 11.35
CA ARG A 28 -1.22 -4.69 10.51
C ARG A 28 -0.26 -3.52 10.42
N PHE A 29 -0.03 -3.06 9.20
CA PHE A 29 0.93 -2.02 8.89
C PHE A 29 0.20 -0.79 8.36
N ASP A 30 0.57 0.36 8.90
CA ASP A 30 0.20 1.66 8.37
C ASP A 30 1.41 2.22 7.61
N LEU A 31 1.20 2.78 6.42
CA LEU A 31 2.28 3.14 5.50
C LEU A 31 1.94 4.39 4.70
N TYR A 32 2.94 5.25 4.49
CA TYR A 32 2.95 6.23 3.41
C TYR A 32 3.87 5.74 2.29
N CYS A 33 3.42 5.80 1.04
CA CYS A 33 4.24 5.36 -0.08
C CYS A 33 3.91 6.11 -1.38
N VAL A 34 4.88 6.14 -2.29
CA VAL A 34 4.75 6.74 -3.63
C VAL A 34 4.46 5.62 -4.63
N VAL A 35 3.47 5.82 -5.48
CA VAL A 35 3.12 4.90 -6.57
C VAL A 35 4.07 5.10 -7.75
N VAL A 36 4.78 4.04 -8.15
CA VAL A 36 5.69 4.05 -9.31
C VAL A 36 5.13 3.33 -10.53
N SER A 37 4.15 2.44 -10.33
CA SER A 37 3.29 1.91 -11.39
C SER A 37 2.00 1.35 -10.79
N PHE A 38 0.94 1.27 -11.59
CA PHE A 38 -0.34 0.72 -11.16
C PHE A 38 -1.17 0.22 -12.33
N ASP A 39 -2.04 -0.73 -12.04
CA ASP A 39 -3.07 -1.21 -12.94
C ASP A 39 -4.40 -0.50 -12.64
N ARG A 40 -5.22 -0.25 -13.67
CA ARG A 40 -6.60 0.18 -13.45
C ARG A 40 -7.37 -0.88 -12.66
N PRO A 41 -8.34 -0.51 -11.82
CA PRO A 41 -9.20 -1.48 -11.15
C PRO A 41 -9.70 -2.55 -12.12
N GLN A 42 -9.44 -3.82 -11.80
CA GLN A 42 -9.92 -4.98 -12.54
C GLN A 42 -10.87 -5.80 -11.66
N PRO A 43 -11.92 -6.40 -12.23
CA PRO A 43 -12.73 -7.36 -11.49
C PRO A 43 -11.89 -8.59 -11.14
N THR A 44 -12.10 -9.13 -9.94
CA THR A 44 -11.57 -10.44 -9.55
C THR A 44 -12.57 -11.55 -9.90
N ASN A 45 -12.19 -12.83 -9.74
CA ASN A 45 -13.11 -13.96 -9.93
C ASN A 45 -14.30 -13.99 -8.93
N GLY A 46 -14.34 -13.08 -7.95
CA GLY A 46 -15.45 -12.92 -7.00
C GLY A 46 -16.22 -11.61 -7.22
N THR A 47 -16.83 -11.10 -6.17
CA THR A 47 -17.60 -9.83 -6.20
C THR A 47 -16.75 -8.58 -6.01
N HIS A 48 -15.43 -8.72 -5.85
CA HIS A 48 -14.53 -7.60 -5.54
C HIS A 48 -13.71 -7.18 -6.76
N TRP A 49 -13.27 -5.94 -6.74
CA TRP A 49 -12.28 -5.36 -7.64
C TRP A 49 -10.90 -5.38 -6.99
N LYS A 50 -9.87 -5.32 -7.84
CA LYS A 50 -8.48 -5.23 -7.44
C LYS A 50 -7.75 -4.16 -8.24
N THR A 51 -6.92 -3.40 -7.55
CA THR A 51 -5.81 -2.64 -8.16
C THR A 51 -4.49 -3.18 -7.62
N SER A 52 -3.55 -3.46 -8.51
CA SER A 52 -2.17 -3.80 -8.17
C SER A 52 -1.30 -2.59 -8.45
N CYS A 53 -0.41 -2.25 -7.53
CA CYS A 53 0.55 -1.17 -7.70
C CYS A 53 1.93 -1.57 -7.22
N LYS A 54 2.94 -0.89 -7.76
CA LYS A 54 4.32 -0.90 -7.28
C LYS A 54 4.54 0.39 -6.52
N VAL A 55 5.06 0.27 -5.31
CA VAL A 55 5.24 1.40 -4.40
C VAL A 55 6.65 1.45 -3.82
N VAL A 56 7.08 2.67 -3.51
CA VAL A 56 8.38 2.98 -2.89
C VAL A 56 8.20 3.99 -1.76
N ASP A 57 9.23 4.15 -0.94
CA ASP A 57 9.32 5.17 0.11
C ASP A 57 10.80 5.59 0.29
N PRO A 58 11.12 6.60 1.11
CA PRO A 58 12.49 7.04 1.32
C PRO A 58 13.44 5.98 1.88
N SER A 59 12.92 4.89 2.49
CA SER A 59 13.75 3.76 2.93
C SER A 59 14.30 2.94 1.75
N HIS A 60 13.83 3.18 0.53
CA HIS A 60 14.31 2.61 -0.72
C HIS A 60 14.66 3.71 -1.74
N PRO A 61 15.74 4.48 -1.51
CA PRO A 61 16.03 5.69 -2.29
C PRO A 61 16.47 5.44 -3.75
N TYR A 62 16.65 4.19 -4.18
CA TYR A 62 17.07 3.85 -5.54
C TYR A 62 16.14 2.80 -6.17
N PRO A 63 15.01 3.20 -6.77
CA PRO A 63 14.14 2.23 -7.40
C PRO A 63 14.73 1.81 -8.74
N ARG A 64 15.58 0.79 -8.76
CA ARG A 64 15.47 -0.15 -9.88
C ARG A 64 14.06 -0.73 -9.79
N HIS A 65 13.33 -0.84 -10.89
CA HIS A 65 11.95 -1.38 -10.90
C HIS A 65 11.79 -2.72 -10.15
N PHE A 66 12.89 -3.44 -9.95
CA PHE A 66 12.96 -4.70 -9.19
C PHE A 66 12.85 -4.56 -7.66
N GLU A 67 13.06 -3.36 -7.09
CA GLU A 67 13.09 -3.14 -5.63
C GLU A 67 11.77 -2.60 -5.06
N ALA A 68 10.88 -2.13 -5.93
CA ALA A 68 9.56 -1.65 -5.57
C ALA A 68 8.70 -2.77 -4.96
N VAL A 69 7.97 -2.42 -3.90
CA VAL A 69 7.08 -3.34 -3.19
C VAL A 69 5.76 -3.46 -3.94
N THR A 70 5.25 -4.68 -4.05
CA THR A 70 3.92 -4.88 -4.65
C THR A 70 2.86 -4.62 -3.59
N LEU A 71 1.91 -3.74 -3.89
CA LEU A 71 0.75 -3.47 -3.06
C LEU A 71 -0.52 -3.83 -3.84
N ASN A 72 -1.27 -4.82 -3.33
CA ASN A 72 -2.56 -5.22 -3.89
C ASN A 72 -3.68 -4.65 -3.03
N LEU A 73 -4.59 -3.92 -3.65
CA LEU A 73 -5.75 -3.35 -2.99
C LEU A 73 -6.99 -4.05 -3.50
N PHE A 74 -7.79 -4.62 -2.61
CA PHE A 74 -9.02 -5.33 -2.92
C PHE A 74 -10.21 -4.59 -2.32
N GLY A 75 -11.36 -4.55 -2.99
CA GLY A 75 -12.56 -3.92 -2.45
C GLY A 75 -13.62 -3.70 -3.53
N ASP A 76 -14.69 -3.01 -3.17
CA ASP A 76 -15.60 -2.45 -4.19
C ASP A 76 -14.86 -1.38 -4.99
N VAL A 77 -15.27 -1.13 -6.24
CA VAL A 77 -14.56 -0.21 -7.13
C VAL A 77 -14.42 1.19 -6.53
N ASP A 78 -15.46 1.68 -5.85
CA ASP A 78 -15.50 2.99 -5.21
C ASP A 78 -14.67 3.06 -3.91
N ALA A 79 -14.27 1.91 -3.36
CA ALA A 79 -13.43 1.82 -2.17
C ALA A 79 -11.92 1.73 -2.50
N LEU A 80 -11.57 1.60 -3.79
CA LEU A 80 -10.18 1.62 -4.24
C LEU A 80 -9.70 3.07 -4.44
N PRO A 81 -8.42 3.38 -4.15
CA PRO A 81 -7.91 4.73 -4.37
C PRO A 81 -7.92 5.05 -5.88
N PRO A 82 -8.37 6.26 -6.28
CA PRO A 82 -8.48 6.67 -7.68
C PRO A 82 -7.11 7.08 -8.24
N LEU A 83 -6.19 6.13 -8.34
CA LEU A 83 -4.84 6.35 -8.87
C LEU A 83 -4.91 6.83 -10.33
N SER A 84 -4.28 7.96 -10.59
CA SER A 84 -4.33 8.62 -11.90
C SER A 84 -2.94 8.84 -12.51
N SER A 85 -1.91 8.95 -11.67
CA SER A 85 -0.55 9.23 -12.12
C SER A 85 0.50 8.45 -11.33
N VAL A 86 1.61 8.15 -12.01
CA VAL A 86 2.86 7.81 -11.33
C VAL A 86 3.31 9.04 -10.52
N GLY A 87 3.78 8.79 -9.29
CA GLY A 87 4.13 9.83 -8.31
C GLY A 87 3.00 10.17 -7.34
N ASP A 88 1.78 9.67 -7.55
CA ASP A 88 0.70 9.79 -6.55
C ASP A 88 1.15 9.16 -5.22
N VAL A 89 0.81 9.80 -4.11
CA VAL A 89 1.12 9.31 -2.76
C VAL A 89 -0.10 8.62 -2.18
N LEU A 90 0.11 7.47 -1.57
CA LEU A 90 -0.89 6.74 -0.82
C LEU A 90 -0.55 6.71 0.66
N LYS A 91 -1.55 7.01 1.48
CA LYS A 91 -1.58 6.70 2.90
C LYS A 91 -2.49 5.51 3.10
N CYS A 92 -1.93 4.42 3.58
CA CYS A 92 -2.62 3.16 3.74
C CYS A 92 -2.68 2.79 5.21
N HIS A 93 -3.84 2.31 5.65
CA HIS A 93 -4.04 1.79 6.99
C HIS A 93 -4.37 0.31 6.99
N ARG A 94 -3.84 -0.40 7.98
CA ARG A 94 -4.15 -1.81 8.28
C ARG A 94 -3.84 -2.76 7.11
N LEU A 95 -2.74 -2.51 6.41
CA LEU A 95 -2.20 -3.42 5.41
C LEU A 95 -1.70 -4.70 6.07
N THR A 96 -1.78 -5.83 5.37
CA THR A 96 -1.06 -7.06 5.72
C THR A 96 0.13 -7.22 4.79
N ALA A 97 1.17 -7.90 5.28
CA ALA A 97 2.32 -8.24 4.49
C ALA A 97 2.45 -9.77 4.38
N GLN A 98 2.95 -10.24 3.24
CA GLN A 98 3.26 -11.64 2.99
C GLN A 98 4.50 -11.76 2.11
N ILE A 99 5.20 -12.89 2.20
CA ILE A 99 6.27 -13.24 1.28
C ILE A 99 5.67 -14.05 0.13
N TYR A 100 5.71 -13.49 -1.08
CA TYR A 100 5.27 -14.15 -2.30
C TYR A 100 6.45 -14.25 -3.27
N GLN A 101 6.79 -15.48 -3.69
CA GLN A 101 7.95 -15.76 -4.56
C GLN A 101 9.25 -15.09 -4.07
N GLY A 102 9.51 -15.17 -2.75
CA GLY A 102 10.71 -14.60 -2.13
C GLY A 102 10.71 -13.07 -2.01
N ARG A 103 9.59 -12.39 -2.29
CA ARG A 103 9.48 -10.92 -2.20
C ARG A 103 8.34 -10.53 -1.27
N CYS A 104 8.55 -9.45 -0.51
CA CYS A 104 7.50 -8.85 0.29
C CYS A 104 6.41 -8.27 -0.62
N GLN A 105 5.17 -8.61 -0.31
CA GLN A 105 3.96 -8.09 -0.94
C GLN A 105 3.00 -7.63 0.13
N LEU A 106 2.45 -6.44 -0.06
CA LEU A 106 1.43 -5.85 0.79
C LEU A 106 0.05 -6.10 0.20
N ALA A 107 -0.93 -6.25 1.07
CA ALA A 107 -2.33 -6.35 0.71
C ALA A 107 -3.20 -5.46 1.60
N GLY A 108 -4.12 -4.74 0.99
CA GLY A 108 -5.19 -4.03 1.67
C GLY A 108 -6.54 -4.56 1.22
N ASN A 109 -7.52 -4.58 2.12
CA ASN A 109 -8.90 -4.95 1.81
C ASN A 109 -9.83 -3.81 2.22
N GLY A 110 -10.62 -3.23 1.31
CA GLY A 110 -11.48 -2.07 1.56
C GLY A 110 -12.48 -2.23 2.71
N LYS A 111 -12.79 -3.47 3.13
CA LYS A 111 -13.58 -3.72 4.35
C LYS A 111 -12.83 -3.38 5.64
N PHE A 112 -11.51 -3.53 5.65
CA PHE A 112 -10.66 -3.42 6.84
C PHE A 112 -9.51 -2.42 6.71
N SER A 113 -9.20 -1.95 5.51
CA SER A 113 -8.12 -1.01 5.22
C SER A 113 -8.74 0.31 4.80
N ARG A 114 -8.04 1.41 5.10
CA ARG A 114 -8.42 2.74 4.60
C ARG A 114 -7.28 3.28 3.76
N TYR A 115 -7.64 3.98 2.69
CA TYR A 115 -6.69 4.57 1.77
C TYR A 115 -7.01 6.05 1.63
N TYR A 116 -5.98 6.87 1.68
CA TYR A 116 -6.06 8.28 1.33
C TYR A 116 -5.10 8.52 0.19
N HIS A 117 -5.63 9.08 -0.89
CA HIS A 117 -4.90 9.36 -2.11
C HIS A 117 -4.53 10.84 -2.16
N PHE A 118 -3.25 11.08 -2.43
CA PHE A 118 -2.67 12.40 -2.54
C PHE A 118 -2.11 12.55 -3.96
N PRO A 119 -2.87 13.17 -4.90
CA PRO A 119 -2.44 13.25 -6.28
C PRO A 119 -1.19 14.12 -6.43
N LEU A 120 -0.29 13.71 -7.33
CA LEU A 120 0.90 14.49 -7.64
C LEU A 120 0.50 15.86 -8.22
N GLY A 121 1.08 16.93 -7.67
CA GLY A 121 0.80 18.30 -8.12
C GLY A 121 -0.47 18.93 -7.53
N ALA A 122 -1.18 18.24 -6.64
CA ALA A 122 -2.23 18.86 -5.85
C ALA A 122 -1.63 19.98 -4.97
N ARG A 123 -2.23 21.17 -5.03
CA ARG A 123 -1.95 22.25 -4.07
C ARG A 123 -2.65 21.91 -2.77
N TRP A 124 -1.91 21.38 -1.82
CA TRP A 124 -2.38 21.18 -0.45
C TRP A 124 -2.59 22.55 0.19
N ARG A 125 -3.83 22.89 0.55
CA ARG A 125 -4.05 23.96 1.53
C ARG A 125 -3.86 23.33 2.89
N GLU A 126 -2.91 23.85 3.67
CA GLU A 126 -2.95 23.67 5.11
C GLU A 126 -4.24 24.36 5.57
N GLU A 127 -5.20 23.59 6.08
CA GLU A 127 -6.26 24.15 6.90
C GLU A 127 -5.62 24.55 8.23
N GLU A 128 -5.64 25.87 8.51
CA GLU A 128 -5.21 26.49 9.77
C GLU A 128 -6.03 26.03 10.98
#